data_AF-A0A9W6ZR52-F1
#
_entry.id   AF-A0A9W6ZR52-F1
#
_cell.length_a   1.000
_cell.length_b   1.000
_cell.length_c   1.000
_cell.angle_alpha   90.00
_cell.angle_beta   90.00
_cell.angle_gamma   90.00
#
_symmetry.space_group_name_H-M   'P 1'
#
loop_
_entity.id
_entity.type
_entity.pdbx_description
1 polymer ?
#
loop_
_entity_poly.entity_id
_entity_poly.type
_entity_poly.pdbx_seq_one_letter_code
_entity_poly.pdbx_strand_id
1 'polypeptide(L)'
;MNITQKEVEELDGALNSKLLSGLTTMGWFKGGDESELLLTLLVGIESKIPSFNVRDIRRTVWSVSKMRREVGGVKGEKIAVVCREILMKLAEETRTMCGNLPAADIRIILQSFVMMGFRCDEMVEAMEAEVTRRLGVLGQGNNEVLGETECLGILRKEEGKGVEEVRKRMERMEDGGGGIRIERIFEDSEDSSSFELGRCKELIASYRRLEFGEEHKNDIFGARTPIQQRFKMKK
;
A
#
# COMPACT_ATOMS: atom_id res chain seq x y z
N MET A 1 -10.82 -19.73 18.46
CA MET A 1 -10.70 -18.58 19.39
C MET A 1 -11.99 -17.78 19.24
N ASN A 2 -12.85 -17.70 20.26
CA ASN A 2 -14.12 -16.99 20.15
C ASN A 2 -13.96 -15.59 20.75
N ILE A 3 -13.63 -14.59 19.93
CA ILE A 3 -13.77 -13.19 20.31
C ILE A 3 -15.22 -12.80 19.99
N THR A 4 -15.91 -12.19 20.93
CA THR A 4 -17.26 -11.66 20.79
C THR A 4 -17.26 -10.31 20.09
N GLN A 5 -18.39 -9.92 19.48
CA GLN A 5 -18.56 -8.60 18.87
C GLN A 5 -18.28 -7.47 19.86
N LYS A 6 -18.74 -7.62 21.11
CA LYS A 6 -18.53 -6.67 22.19
C LYS A 6 -17.03 -6.48 22.48
N GLU A 7 -16.26 -7.56 22.53
CA GLU A 7 -14.81 -7.47 22.73
C GLU A 7 -14.13 -6.73 21.57
N VAL A 8 -14.50 -6.98 20.31
CA VAL A 8 -13.95 -6.24 19.14
C VAL A 8 -14.30 -4.74 19.17
N GLU A 9 -15.51 -4.41 19.62
CA GLU A 9 -15.97 -3.03 19.80
C GLU A 9 -15.19 -2.31 20.90
N GLU A 10 -14.77 -3.01 21.95
CA GLU A 10 -13.97 -2.47 23.05
C GLU A 10 -12.46 -2.32 22.71
N LEU A 11 -11.94 -3.06 21.74
CA LEU A 11 -10.53 -2.94 21.31
C LEU A 11 -10.26 -1.57 20.66
N ASP A 12 -9.16 -0.90 20.99
CA ASP A 12 -8.75 0.30 20.25
C ASP A 12 -8.52 0.00 18.74
N GLY A 13 -8.75 1.00 17.88
CA GLY A 13 -8.60 0.89 16.43
C GLY A 13 -7.22 0.40 16.00
N ALA A 14 -6.17 0.84 16.68
CA ALA A 14 -4.80 0.39 16.42
C ALA A 14 -4.61 -1.10 16.77
N LEU A 15 -5.29 -1.60 17.80
CA LEU A 15 -5.23 -3.02 18.18
C LEU A 15 -5.99 -3.88 17.17
N ASN A 16 -7.15 -3.42 16.70
CA ASN A 16 -7.91 -4.07 15.64
C ASN A 16 -7.11 -4.17 14.33
N SER A 17 -6.44 -3.08 13.91
CA SER A 17 -5.58 -3.10 12.72
C SER A 17 -4.41 -4.09 12.84
N LYS A 18 -3.75 -4.13 14.00
CA LYS A 18 -2.66 -5.10 14.28
C LYS A 18 -3.16 -6.53 14.26
N LEU A 19 -4.30 -6.80 14.92
CA LEU A 19 -4.90 -8.13 14.96
C LEU A 19 -5.23 -8.61 13.55
N LEU A 20 -5.88 -7.76 12.73
CA LEU A 20 -6.21 -8.10 11.35
C LEU A 20 -4.96 -8.44 10.53
N SER A 21 -3.89 -7.66 10.67
CA SER A 21 -2.62 -7.91 9.98
C SER A 21 -1.97 -9.22 10.41
N GLY A 22 -2.01 -9.54 11.71
CA GLY A 22 -1.56 -10.83 12.24
C GLY A 22 -2.34 -12.01 11.63
N LEU A 23 -3.67 -11.97 11.70
CA LEU A 23 -4.54 -13.01 11.15
C LEU A 23 -4.34 -13.18 9.64
N THR A 24 -4.16 -12.07 8.92
CA THR A 24 -3.93 -12.09 7.48
C THR A 24 -2.56 -12.68 7.11
N THR A 25 -1.55 -12.45 7.94
CA THR A 25 -0.21 -13.03 7.76
C THR A 25 -0.24 -14.53 7.96
N MET A 26 -0.98 -15.02 8.96
CA MET A 26 -1.16 -16.44 9.24
C MET A 26 -2.06 -17.16 8.22
N GLY A 27 -2.75 -16.44 7.33
CA GLY A 27 -3.64 -17.03 6.33
C GLY A 27 -4.93 -17.61 6.93
N TRP A 28 -5.30 -17.16 8.13
CA TRP A 28 -6.38 -17.73 8.95
C TRP A 28 -7.74 -17.69 8.24
N PHE A 29 -7.97 -16.68 7.40
CA PHE A 29 -9.19 -16.48 6.62
C PHE A 29 -9.44 -17.52 5.51
N LYS A 30 -8.53 -18.47 5.25
CA LYS A 30 -8.68 -19.51 4.21
C LYS A 30 -9.54 -20.70 4.64
N GLY A 31 -9.76 -20.89 5.95
CA GLY A 31 -10.40 -22.09 6.52
C GLY A 31 -11.93 -22.13 6.48
N GLY A 32 -12.62 -21.04 6.08
CA GLY A 32 -14.09 -21.00 5.90
C GLY A 32 -14.95 -21.05 7.17
N ASP A 33 -14.47 -21.61 8.28
CA ASP A 33 -15.20 -21.71 9.54
C ASP A 33 -15.12 -20.44 10.40
N GLU A 34 -14.11 -19.59 10.16
CA GLU A 34 -13.83 -18.38 10.96
C GLU A 34 -14.33 -17.10 10.28
N SER A 35 -15.17 -17.22 9.25
CA SER A 35 -15.70 -16.08 8.48
C SER A 35 -16.51 -15.11 9.34
N GLU A 36 -17.26 -15.59 10.33
CA GLU A 36 -18.07 -14.72 11.21
C GLU A 36 -17.17 -13.85 12.10
N LEU A 37 -16.16 -14.43 12.74
CA LEU A 37 -15.20 -13.68 13.53
C LEU A 37 -14.44 -12.65 12.70
N LEU A 38 -14.06 -13.02 11.46
CA LEU A 38 -13.41 -12.09 10.55
C LEU A 38 -14.34 -10.95 10.15
N LEU A 39 -15.61 -11.22 9.87
CA LEU A 39 -16.61 -10.20 9.58
C LEU A 39 -16.81 -9.25 10.78
N THR A 40 -16.92 -9.80 11.99
CA THR A 40 -16.99 -9.00 13.21
C THR A 40 -15.77 -8.07 13.35
N LEU A 41 -14.56 -8.59 13.13
CA LEU A 41 -13.33 -7.79 13.17
C LEU A 41 -13.32 -6.70 12.09
N LEU A 42 -13.74 -7.02 10.87
CA LEU A 42 -13.81 -6.07 9.77
C LEU A 42 -14.80 -4.94 10.03
N VAL A 43 -16.00 -5.25 10.54
CA VAL A 43 -17.01 -4.24 10.92
C VAL A 43 -16.49 -3.36 12.06
N GLY A 44 -15.83 -3.95 13.06
CA GLY A 44 -15.20 -3.19 14.14
C GLY A 44 -14.02 -2.31 13.70
N ILE A 45 -13.33 -2.67 12.62
CA ILE A 45 -12.32 -1.84 11.97
C ILE A 45 -12.99 -0.70 11.22
N GLU A 46 -14.03 -1.00 10.46
CA GLU A 46 -14.73 -0.05 9.61
C GLU A 46 -15.25 1.17 10.39
N SER A 47 -15.79 0.94 11.59
CA SER A 47 -16.28 2.02 12.46
C SER A 47 -15.17 2.88 13.08
N LYS A 48 -13.92 2.41 13.06
CA LYS A 48 -12.75 3.05 13.67
C LYS A 48 -11.78 3.66 12.67
N ILE A 49 -12.03 3.51 11.36
CA ILE A 49 -11.19 4.11 10.31
C ILE A 49 -10.92 5.61 10.54
N PRO A 50 -11.90 6.45 10.93
CA PRO A 50 -11.66 7.88 11.13
C PRO A 50 -10.64 8.21 12.25
N SER A 51 -10.33 7.26 13.14
CA SER A 51 -9.31 7.44 14.19
C SER A 51 -7.96 6.81 13.83
N PHE A 52 -7.82 6.23 12.63
CA PHE A 52 -6.59 5.57 12.23
C PHE A 52 -5.49 6.58 11.93
N ASN A 53 -4.29 6.31 12.44
CA ASN A 53 -3.09 6.97 11.95
C ASN A 53 -2.58 6.28 10.66
N VAL A 54 -1.55 6.87 10.06
CA VAL A 54 -0.92 6.38 8.83
C VAL A 54 -0.52 4.91 8.89
N ARG A 55 0.02 4.46 10.03
CA ARG A 55 0.49 3.09 10.22
C ARG A 55 -0.67 2.10 10.24
N ASP A 56 -1.79 2.50 10.84
CA ASP A 56 -3.00 1.68 10.92
C ASP A 56 -3.71 1.61 9.57
N ILE A 57 -3.78 2.71 8.82
CA ILE A 57 -4.26 2.71 7.42
C ILE A 57 -3.42 1.76 6.58
N ARG A 58 -2.09 1.91 6.59
CA ARG A 58 -1.18 1.09 5.78
C ARG A 58 -1.35 -0.40 6.05
N ARG A 59 -1.40 -0.79 7.33
CA ARG A 59 -1.61 -2.19 7.74
C ARG A 59 -2.96 -2.71 7.29
N THR A 60 -4.00 -1.90 7.45
CA THR A 60 -5.37 -2.31 7.12
C THR A 60 -5.56 -2.44 5.62
N VAL A 61 -5.07 -1.47 4.83
CA VAL A 61 -5.06 -1.53 3.36
C VAL A 61 -4.39 -2.82 2.90
N TRP A 62 -3.17 -3.11 3.35
CA TRP A 62 -2.47 -4.35 2.97
C TRP A 62 -3.27 -5.61 3.33
N SER A 63 -3.80 -5.66 4.55
CA SER A 63 -4.50 -6.83 5.08
C SER A 63 -5.78 -7.10 4.28
N VAL A 64 -6.60 -6.06 4.10
CA VAL A 64 -7.87 -6.11 3.35
C VAL A 64 -7.62 -6.43 1.87
N SER A 65 -6.57 -5.87 1.28
CA SER A 65 -6.14 -6.18 -0.09
C SER A 65 -5.78 -7.65 -0.28
N LYS A 66 -5.09 -8.24 0.70
CA LYS A 66 -4.68 -9.64 0.66
C LYS A 66 -5.88 -10.55 0.86
N MET A 67 -6.72 -10.28 1.86
CA MET A 67 -7.96 -11.04 2.10
C MET A 67 -8.87 -11.04 0.88
N ARG A 68 -9.19 -9.87 0.31
CA ARG A 68 -10.06 -9.75 -0.87
C ARG A 68 -9.60 -10.63 -2.05
N ARG A 69 -8.29 -10.81 -2.24
CA ARG A 69 -7.73 -11.62 -3.33
C ARG A 69 -7.77 -13.12 -3.06
N GLU A 70 -7.75 -13.50 -1.79
CA GLU A 70 -7.51 -14.88 -1.36
C GLU A 70 -8.76 -15.53 -0.75
N VAL A 71 -9.82 -14.77 -0.41
CA VAL A 71 -11.12 -15.33 -0.01
C VAL A 71 -11.84 -15.93 -1.21
N GLY A 72 -12.43 -17.11 -1.02
CA GLY A 72 -13.20 -17.83 -2.04
C GLY A 72 -14.46 -18.47 -1.46
N GLY A 73 -15.40 -18.84 -2.33
CA GLY A 73 -16.71 -19.39 -1.95
C GLY A 73 -17.72 -18.34 -1.46
N VAL A 74 -18.96 -18.77 -1.17
CA VAL A 74 -20.10 -17.89 -0.84
C VAL A 74 -19.85 -17.02 0.41
N LYS A 75 -19.19 -17.56 1.45
CA LYS A 75 -18.79 -16.76 2.62
C LYS A 75 -17.68 -15.75 2.29
N GLY A 76 -16.83 -16.07 1.31
CA GLY A 76 -15.81 -15.17 0.78
C GLY A 76 -16.40 -13.95 0.07
N GLU A 77 -17.60 -14.06 -0.51
CA GLU A 77 -18.28 -12.94 -1.17
C GLU A 77 -18.68 -11.85 -0.17
N LYS A 78 -19.27 -12.23 0.98
CA LYS A 78 -19.60 -11.27 2.05
C LYS A 78 -18.35 -10.55 2.55
N ILE A 79 -17.26 -11.29 2.80
CA ILE A 79 -15.99 -10.70 3.22
C ILE A 79 -15.45 -9.76 2.13
N ALA A 80 -15.54 -10.12 0.86
CA ALA A 80 -15.07 -9.29 -0.25
C ALA A 80 -15.87 -7.97 -0.37
N VAL A 81 -17.17 -7.99 -0.08
CA VAL A 81 -18.03 -6.78 -0.01
C VAL A 81 -17.56 -5.86 1.12
N VAL A 82 -17.45 -6.38 2.35
CA VAL A 82 -16.99 -5.57 3.49
C VAL A 82 -15.56 -5.05 3.28
N CYS A 83 -14.69 -5.87 2.70
CA CYS A 83 -13.34 -5.44 2.30
C CYS A 83 -13.38 -4.25 1.33
N ARG A 84 -14.31 -4.25 0.37
CA ARG A 84 -14.46 -3.15 -0.59
C ARG A 84 -14.90 -1.86 0.10
N GLU A 85 -15.88 -1.93 1.00
CA GLU A 85 -16.38 -0.78 1.77
C GLU A 85 -15.28 -0.18 2.65
N ILE A 86 -14.50 -1.03 3.33
CA ILE A 86 -13.33 -0.61 4.10
C ILE A 86 -12.29 0.06 3.20
N LEU A 87 -12.01 -0.49 2.02
CA LEU A 87 -11.06 0.12 1.07
C LEU A 87 -11.53 1.48 0.57
N MET A 88 -12.84 1.69 0.35
CA MET A 88 -13.39 3.01 0.00
C MET A 88 -13.18 4.01 1.14
N LYS A 89 -13.49 3.62 2.38
CA LYS A 89 -13.29 4.48 3.56
C LYS A 89 -11.82 4.79 3.83
N LEU A 90 -10.94 3.80 3.66
CA LEU A 90 -9.49 4.01 3.76
C LEU A 90 -8.98 4.92 2.65
N ALA A 91 -9.51 4.82 1.43
CA ALA A 91 -9.14 5.73 0.35
C ALA A 91 -9.54 7.17 0.67
N GLU A 92 -10.74 7.37 1.22
CA GLU A 92 -11.22 8.69 1.66
C GLU A 92 -10.36 9.25 2.80
N GLU A 93 -10.07 8.46 3.83
CA GLU A 93 -9.20 8.91 4.93
C GLU A 93 -7.76 9.17 4.45
N THR A 94 -7.27 8.39 3.49
CA THR A 94 -5.95 8.65 2.92
C THR A 94 -5.95 9.94 2.10
N ARG A 95 -7.04 10.25 1.40
CA ARG A 95 -7.22 11.49 0.64
C ARG A 95 -7.16 12.71 1.55
N THR A 96 -7.82 12.69 2.71
CA THR A 96 -7.85 13.82 3.65
C THR A 96 -6.48 14.08 4.28
N MET A 97 -5.69 13.04 4.52
CA MET A 97 -4.40 13.16 5.21
C MET A 97 -3.17 13.12 4.29
N CYS A 98 -3.33 13.03 2.97
CA CYS A 98 -2.23 12.75 2.03
C CYS A 98 -1.07 13.74 2.14
N GLY A 99 -1.35 15.00 2.46
CA GLY A 99 -0.35 16.05 2.67
C GLY A 99 0.64 15.76 3.80
N ASN A 100 0.25 14.94 4.78
CA ASN A 100 1.06 14.59 5.95
C ASN A 100 1.74 13.22 5.85
N LEU A 101 1.51 12.47 4.76
CA LEU A 101 2.06 11.13 4.59
C LEU A 101 3.53 11.18 4.18
N PRO A 102 4.43 10.37 4.77
CA PRO A 102 5.77 10.15 4.20
C PRO A 102 5.70 9.62 2.77
N ALA A 103 6.68 9.96 1.93
CA ALA A 103 6.72 9.52 0.52
C ALA A 103 6.65 7.99 0.38
N ALA A 104 7.35 7.27 1.26
CA ALA A 104 7.29 5.80 1.33
C ALA A 104 5.87 5.27 1.63
N ASP A 105 5.11 5.95 2.48
CA ASP A 105 3.74 5.54 2.81
C ASP A 105 2.78 5.84 1.66
N ILE A 106 2.93 6.99 0.98
CA ILE A 106 2.20 7.29 -0.27
C ILE A 106 2.45 6.17 -1.29
N ARG A 107 3.72 5.77 -1.48
CA ARG A 107 4.07 4.68 -2.41
C ARG A 107 3.39 3.37 -2.03
N ILE A 108 3.48 2.95 -0.77
CA ILE A 108 2.93 1.67 -0.31
C ILE A 108 1.40 1.63 -0.50
N ILE A 109 0.72 2.73 -0.18
CA ILE A 109 -0.73 2.82 -0.34
C ILE A 109 -1.10 2.77 -1.84
N LEU A 110 -0.49 3.62 -2.68
CA LEU A 110 -0.71 3.61 -4.14
C LEU A 110 -0.46 2.21 -4.73
N GLN A 111 0.65 1.58 -4.35
CA GLN A 111 1.00 0.25 -4.83
C GLN A 111 -0.08 -0.77 -4.48
N SER A 112 -0.64 -0.70 -3.28
CA SER A 112 -1.71 -1.60 -2.84
C SER A 112 -2.96 -1.45 -3.71
N PHE A 113 -3.42 -0.21 -3.95
CA PHE A 113 -4.59 0.08 -4.80
C PHE A 113 -4.37 -0.33 -6.26
N VAL A 114 -3.19 -0.03 -6.82
CA VAL A 114 -2.81 -0.44 -8.19
C VAL A 114 -2.79 -1.96 -8.33
N MET A 115 -2.15 -2.68 -7.41
CA MET A 115 -2.05 -4.14 -7.47
C MET A 115 -3.41 -4.84 -7.33
N MET A 116 -4.37 -4.20 -6.67
CA MET A 116 -5.74 -4.70 -6.57
C MET A 116 -6.59 -4.41 -7.81
N GLY A 117 -6.17 -3.48 -8.67
CA GLY A 117 -7.04 -2.86 -9.66
C GLY A 117 -8.28 -2.25 -9.02
N PHE A 118 -8.12 -1.64 -7.84
CA PHE A 118 -9.23 -0.99 -7.14
C PHE A 118 -9.33 0.46 -7.58
N ARG A 119 -10.52 0.88 -8.00
CA ARG A 119 -10.76 2.24 -8.48
C ARG A 119 -10.99 3.19 -7.31
N CYS A 120 -10.13 4.21 -7.18
CA CYS A 120 -10.13 5.24 -6.14
C CYS A 120 -9.58 6.56 -6.70
N ASP A 121 -10.24 7.09 -7.74
CA ASP A 121 -9.72 8.21 -8.55
C ASP A 121 -9.42 9.45 -7.70
N GLU A 122 -10.32 9.84 -6.81
CA GLU A 122 -10.14 11.03 -5.96
C GLU A 122 -8.93 10.94 -5.02
N MET A 123 -8.67 9.74 -4.46
CA MET A 123 -7.49 9.51 -3.63
C MET A 123 -6.21 9.61 -4.47
N VAL A 124 -6.21 9.03 -5.67
CA VAL A 124 -5.07 9.04 -6.59
C VAL A 124 -4.76 10.47 -7.07
N GLU A 125 -5.79 11.26 -7.39
CA GLU A 125 -5.65 12.66 -7.77
C GLU A 125 -5.06 13.51 -6.64
N ALA A 126 -5.56 13.34 -5.40
CA ALA A 126 -5.01 14.04 -4.24
C ALA A 126 -3.54 13.66 -3.98
N MET A 127 -3.20 12.37 -4.10
CA MET A 127 -1.81 11.92 -3.98
C MET A 127 -0.92 12.43 -5.10
N GLU A 128 -1.41 12.50 -6.34
CA GLU A 128 -0.65 13.04 -7.46
C GLU A 128 -0.37 14.54 -7.29
N ALA A 129 -1.37 15.30 -6.85
CA ALA A 129 -1.20 16.71 -6.53
C ALA A 129 -0.11 16.90 -5.46
N GLU A 130 -0.15 16.08 -4.40
CA GLU A 130 0.83 16.14 -3.32
C GLU A 130 2.24 15.72 -3.76
N VAL A 131 2.36 14.63 -4.52
CA VAL A 131 3.65 14.17 -5.07
C VAL A 131 4.24 15.22 -5.99
N THR A 132 3.42 15.82 -6.85
CA THR A 132 3.85 16.89 -7.77
C THR A 132 4.29 18.13 -7.00
N ARG A 133 3.55 18.54 -5.97
CA ARG A 133 3.90 19.65 -5.09
C ARG A 133 5.26 19.43 -4.44
N ARG A 134 5.50 18.26 -3.84
CA ARG A 134 6.77 17.94 -3.16
C ARG A 134 7.95 17.87 -4.12
N LEU A 135 7.78 17.27 -5.30
CA LEU A 135 8.81 17.25 -6.33
C LEU A 135 9.12 18.66 -6.84
N GLY A 136 8.11 19.54 -6.95
CA GLY A 136 8.31 20.94 -7.30
C GLY A 136 9.17 21.69 -6.29
N VAL A 137 8.94 21.46 -4.98
CA VAL A 137 9.77 22.05 -3.92
C VAL A 137 11.22 21.54 -3.99
N LEU A 138 11.42 20.24 -4.18
CA LEU A 138 12.76 19.65 -4.33
C LEU A 138 13.47 20.16 -5.60
N GLY A 139 12.74 20.31 -6.71
CA GLY A 139 13.27 20.84 -7.96
C GLY A 139 13.61 22.34 -7.89
N GLN A 140 12.86 23.12 -7.10
CA GLN A 140 13.17 24.52 -6.83
C GLN A 140 14.41 24.69 -5.94
N GLY A 141 14.64 23.77 -5.00
CA GLY A 141 15.88 23.70 -4.23
C GLY A 141 17.11 23.34 -5.09
N ASN A 142 16.91 22.60 -6.18
CA ASN A 142 17.95 22.17 -7.11
C ASN A 142 18.08 23.05 -8.37
N ASN A 143 17.30 24.14 -8.48
CA ASN A 143 17.22 24.97 -9.69
C ASN A 143 18.40 25.95 -9.89
N GLU A 144 19.59 25.59 -9.41
CA GLU A 144 20.85 26.07 -10.00
C GLU A 144 21.41 25.08 -11.04
N VAL A 145 20.98 23.81 -11.07
CA VAL A 145 21.46 22.85 -12.09
C VAL A 145 20.41 21.74 -12.33
N LEU A 146 20.09 21.50 -13.61
CA LEU A 146 19.45 20.29 -14.19
C LEU A 146 17.94 20.40 -14.48
N GLY A 147 17.66 20.67 -15.76
CA GLY A 147 16.32 20.66 -16.35
C GLY A 147 15.69 19.26 -16.46
N GLU A 148 14.37 19.28 -16.67
CA GLU A 148 13.39 18.18 -16.57
C GLU A 148 13.67 16.91 -17.41
N THR A 149 14.72 16.89 -18.23
CA THR A 149 15.12 15.73 -19.03
C THR A 149 16.28 14.93 -18.45
N GLU A 150 16.97 15.43 -17.43
CA GLU A 150 18.16 14.78 -16.88
C GLU A 150 17.88 13.91 -15.64
N CYS A 151 16.76 14.10 -14.93
CA CYS A 151 16.41 13.28 -13.76
C CYS A 151 16.23 11.79 -14.11
N LEU A 152 15.67 11.45 -15.27
CA LEU A 152 15.57 10.05 -15.72
C LEU A 152 16.92 9.48 -16.20
N GLY A 153 17.82 10.32 -16.69
CA GLY A 153 19.17 9.93 -17.10
C GLY A 153 20.12 9.70 -15.91
N ILE A 154 19.96 10.49 -14.85
CA ILE A 154 20.70 10.36 -13.59
C ILE A 154 20.21 9.13 -12.83
N LEU A 155 18.90 8.84 -12.81
CA LEU A 155 18.34 7.63 -12.18
C LEU A 155 18.98 6.33 -12.73
N ARG A 156 19.28 6.24 -14.03
CA ARG A 156 19.98 5.06 -14.60
C ARG A 156 21.48 5.02 -14.32
N LYS A 157 22.14 6.18 -14.15
CA LYS A 157 23.57 6.24 -13.79
C LYS A 157 23.80 6.03 -12.29
N GLU A 158 22.83 6.37 -11.45
CA GLU A 158 22.91 6.21 -10.00
C GLU A 158 22.46 4.85 -9.48
N GLU A 159 21.63 4.09 -10.21
CA GLU A 159 21.45 2.65 -9.95
C GLU A 159 22.80 1.91 -9.95
N GLY A 160 23.72 2.28 -10.85
CA GLY A 160 25.06 1.68 -10.90
C GLY A 160 25.97 2.12 -9.75
N LYS A 161 25.84 3.35 -9.27
CA LYS A 161 26.69 3.88 -8.18
C LYS A 161 26.18 3.48 -6.80
N GLY A 162 24.86 3.52 -6.57
CA GLY A 162 24.23 3.09 -5.32
C GLY A 162 24.39 1.59 -5.08
N VAL A 163 24.26 0.76 -6.12
CA VAL A 163 24.50 -0.68 -6.03
C VAL A 163 25.99 -0.97 -5.78
N GLU A 164 26.91 -0.27 -6.43
CA GLU A 164 28.36 -0.44 -6.23
C GLU A 164 28.82 0.06 -4.85
N GLU A 165 28.22 1.12 -4.33
CA GLU A 165 28.52 1.63 -2.99
C GLU A 165 27.93 0.75 -1.89
N VAL A 166 26.71 0.22 -2.09
CA VAL A 166 26.11 -0.82 -1.22
C VAL A 166 26.94 -2.11 -1.28
N ARG A 167 27.45 -2.50 -2.45
CA ARG A 167 28.35 -3.66 -2.62
C ARG A 167 29.67 -3.47 -1.87
N LYS A 168 30.33 -2.31 -2.01
CA LYS A 168 31.54 -1.96 -1.24
C LYS A 168 31.28 -1.82 0.27
N ARG A 169 30.05 -1.49 0.69
CA ARG A 169 29.66 -1.46 2.11
C ARG A 169 29.34 -2.85 2.65
N MET A 170 28.78 -3.74 1.83
CA MET A 170 28.59 -5.17 2.16
C MET A 170 29.93 -5.91 2.25
N GLU A 171 30.88 -5.66 1.34
CA GLU A 171 32.25 -6.20 1.43
C GLU A 171 32.97 -5.72 2.70
N ARG A 172 32.69 -4.50 3.18
CA ARG A 172 33.19 -4.00 4.48
C ARG A 172 32.44 -4.54 5.70
N MET A 173 31.26 -5.15 5.51
CA MET A 173 30.45 -5.74 6.57
C MET A 173 30.66 -7.26 6.72
N GLU A 174 31.20 -7.95 5.72
CA GLU A 174 31.59 -9.37 5.84
C GLU A 174 32.84 -9.56 6.73
N ASP A 175 33.66 -8.53 6.92
CA ASP A 175 34.80 -8.53 7.86
C ASP A 175 34.41 -8.15 9.32
N GLY A 176 33.15 -7.79 9.56
CA GLY A 176 32.68 -7.32 10.87
C GLY A 176 31.34 -7.94 11.25
N GLY A 177 31.37 -9.13 11.84
CA GLY A 177 30.19 -9.88 12.28
C GLY A 177 29.26 -9.04 13.16
N GLY A 178 28.09 -8.68 12.61
CA GLY A 178 27.07 -7.93 13.31
C GLY A 178 25.91 -7.60 12.39
N GLY A 179 24.95 -8.51 12.28
CA GLY A 179 23.74 -8.34 11.47
C GLY A 179 22.89 -7.16 11.97
N ILE A 180 22.92 -6.05 11.25
CA ILE A 180 21.98 -4.93 11.42
C ILE A 180 20.93 -5.03 10.31
N ARG A 181 19.65 -5.05 10.73
CA ARG A 181 18.47 -5.07 9.84
C ARG A 181 18.49 -3.87 8.89
N ILE A 182 18.36 -4.16 7.59
CA ILE A 182 18.28 -3.21 6.46
C ILE A 182 17.12 -2.19 6.59
N GLU A 183 16.18 -2.41 7.51
CA GLU A 183 14.98 -1.57 7.70
C GLU A 183 15.24 -0.17 8.31
N ARG A 184 16.48 0.17 8.73
CA ARG A 184 16.79 1.47 9.39
C ARG A 184 17.65 2.45 8.58
N ILE A 185 18.00 2.17 7.33
CA ILE A 185 19.00 2.98 6.61
C ILE A 185 18.40 4.10 5.73
N PHE A 186 17.07 4.16 5.54
CA PHE A 186 16.44 5.08 4.58
C PHE A 186 15.53 6.17 5.19
N GLU A 187 15.52 6.36 6.51
CA GLU A 187 14.52 7.21 7.15
C GLU A 187 14.74 8.73 7.00
N ASP A 188 15.94 9.25 6.73
CA ASP A 188 16.19 10.71 6.85
C ASP A 188 17.05 11.38 5.75
N SER A 189 17.13 10.87 4.52
CA SER A 189 17.75 11.63 3.41
C SER A 189 16.70 12.20 2.45
N GLU A 190 16.87 13.46 2.05
CA GLU A 190 16.05 14.10 1.00
C GLU A 190 16.09 13.30 -0.32
N ASP A 191 17.21 12.61 -0.57
CA ASP A 191 17.40 11.67 -1.68
C ASP A 191 16.47 10.45 -1.61
N SER A 192 16.21 9.92 -0.41
CA SER A 192 15.25 8.84 -0.19
C SER A 192 13.82 9.31 -0.53
N SER A 193 13.49 10.55 -0.15
CA SER A 193 12.18 11.14 -0.45
C SER A 193 11.98 11.40 -1.94
N SER A 194 12.96 11.98 -2.64
CA SER A 194 12.86 12.25 -4.08
C SER A 194 12.72 10.97 -4.91
N PHE A 195 13.45 9.92 -4.55
CA PHE A 195 13.36 8.60 -5.16
C PHE A 195 11.99 7.96 -4.96
N GLU A 196 11.47 7.97 -3.73
CA GLU A 196 10.15 7.41 -3.41
C GLU A 196 9.03 8.19 -4.11
N LEU A 197 9.13 9.52 -4.22
CA LEU A 197 8.20 10.36 -4.98
C LEU A 197 8.24 10.07 -6.49
N GLY A 198 9.42 9.79 -7.04
CA GLY A 198 9.58 9.33 -8.43
C GLY A 198 8.82 8.03 -8.70
N ARG A 199 8.94 7.05 -7.79
CA ARG A 199 8.17 5.79 -7.85
C ARG A 199 6.66 6.01 -7.71
N CYS A 200 6.24 6.99 -6.91
CA CYS A 200 4.82 7.34 -6.81
C CYS A 200 4.27 7.81 -8.16
N LYS A 201 5.00 8.62 -8.92
CA LYS A 201 4.60 9.03 -10.29
C LYS A 201 4.43 7.83 -11.23
N GLU A 202 5.34 6.87 -11.17
CA GLU A 202 5.23 5.64 -11.97
C GLU A 202 4.00 4.80 -11.60
N LEU A 203 3.68 4.73 -10.31
CA LEU A 203 2.48 4.05 -9.81
C LEU A 203 1.19 4.76 -10.24
N ILE A 204 1.14 6.09 -10.17
CA ILE A 204 0.00 6.89 -10.66
C ILE A 204 -0.18 6.70 -12.16
N ALA A 205 0.91 6.76 -12.94
CA ALA A 205 0.85 6.49 -14.37
C ALA A 205 0.38 5.05 -14.66
N SER A 206 0.79 4.09 -13.83
CA SER A 206 0.33 2.70 -13.94
C SER A 206 -1.14 2.56 -13.60
N TYR A 207 -1.62 3.24 -12.55
CA TYR A 207 -3.03 3.32 -12.18
C TYR A 207 -3.90 3.81 -13.34
N ARG A 208 -3.49 4.91 -13.99
CA ARG A 208 -4.22 5.49 -15.13
C ARG A 208 -4.30 4.59 -16.36
N ARG A 209 -3.36 3.64 -16.49
CA ARG A 209 -3.37 2.62 -17.56
C ARG A 209 -4.20 1.40 -17.20
N LEU A 210 -4.72 1.30 -15.98
CA LEU A 210 -5.58 0.19 -15.60
C LEU A 210 -6.93 0.32 -16.32
N GLU A 211 -7.31 -0.75 -17.01
CA GLU A 211 -8.68 -0.95 -17.46
C GLU A 211 -9.48 -1.47 -16.25
N PHE A 212 -10.27 -0.59 -15.65
CA PHE A 212 -11.27 -1.00 -14.68
C PHE A 212 -12.47 -1.56 -15.45
N GLY A 213 -12.79 -2.84 -15.26
CA GLY A 213 -13.92 -3.47 -15.94
C GLY A 213 -15.23 -2.71 -15.71
N GLU A 214 -16.14 -2.71 -16.70
CA GLU A 214 -17.45 -2.04 -16.62
C GLU A 214 -18.36 -2.56 -15.48
N GLU A 215 -18.03 -3.72 -14.90
CA GLU A 215 -18.67 -4.33 -13.73
C GLU A 215 -18.71 -3.41 -12.48
N HIS A 216 -18.01 -2.27 -12.49
CA HIS A 216 -18.02 -1.31 -11.40
C HIS A 216 -19.24 -0.36 -11.36
N LYS A 217 -20.12 -0.37 -12.37
CA LYS A 217 -21.37 0.41 -12.30
C LYS A 217 -22.56 -0.38 -11.77
N ASN A 218 -22.62 -1.68 -12.00
CA ASN A 218 -23.66 -2.58 -11.52
C ASN A 218 -23.16 -4.02 -11.74
N ASP A 219 -22.43 -4.63 -10.81
CA ASP A 219 -22.71 -6.02 -10.46
C ASP A 219 -21.87 -6.57 -9.31
N ILE A 220 -22.58 -7.42 -8.58
CA ILE A 220 -22.12 -8.42 -7.65
C ILE A 220 -21.26 -9.42 -8.45
N PHE A 221 -20.29 -10.07 -7.82
CA PHE A 221 -19.38 -11.08 -8.40
C PHE A 221 -18.06 -10.55 -8.99
N GLY A 222 -16.99 -11.19 -8.52
CA GLY A 222 -15.62 -10.81 -8.80
C GLY A 222 -15.09 -11.41 -10.08
N ALA A 223 -14.65 -10.55 -11.01
CA ALA A 223 -13.65 -10.91 -11.99
C ALA A 223 -12.23 -10.58 -11.47
N ARG A 224 -11.30 -11.51 -11.71
CA ARG A 224 -9.86 -11.29 -11.52
C ARG A 224 -9.36 -10.27 -12.54
N THR A 225 -8.56 -9.32 -12.09
CA THR A 225 -7.98 -8.29 -12.97
C THR A 225 -7.03 -8.90 -14.01
N PRO A 226 -6.89 -8.33 -15.22
CA PRO A 226 -5.99 -8.81 -16.27
C PRO A 226 -4.51 -8.95 -15.85
N ILE A 227 -4.06 -8.16 -14.87
CA ILE A 227 -2.71 -8.25 -14.29
C ILE A 227 -2.46 -9.62 -13.64
N GLN A 228 -3.51 -10.25 -13.09
CA GLN A 228 -3.41 -11.58 -12.47
C GLN A 228 -3.28 -12.71 -13.51
N GLN A 229 -3.64 -12.47 -14.76
CA GLN A 229 -3.47 -13.45 -15.84
C GLN A 229 -2.03 -13.47 -16.37
N ARG A 230 -1.33 -12.32 -16.39
CA ARG A 230 0.07 -12.25 -16.87
C ARG A 230 1.09 -12.95 -15.97
N PHE A 231 0.83 -13.06 -14.66
CA PHE A 231 1.75 -13.74 -13.73
C PHE A 231 1.56 -15.26 -13.61
N LYS A 232 0.58 -15.86 -14.31
CA LYS A 232 0.40 -17.32 -14.38
C LYS A 232 0.99 -17.98 -15.62
N MET A 233 1.71 -17.23 -16.46
CA MET A 233 2.41 -17.77 -17.63
C MET A 233 3.93 -17.65 -17.50
N LYS A 234 4.52 -18.25 -16.47
CA LYS A 234 5.85 -18.89 -16.58
C LYS A 234 5.79 -20.15 -15.72
N LYS A 235 5.83 -21.29 -16.42
CA LYS A 235 5.88 -22.64 -15.87
C LYS A 235 7.15 -22.84 -15.05
#